data_AF-A0A1M5SU92-F1
#
_entry.id   AF-A0A1M5SU92-F1
#
_cell.length_a   1.000
_cell.length_b   1.000
_cell.length_c   1.000
_cell.angle_alpha   90.00
_cell.angle_beta   90.00
_cell.angle_gamma   90.00
#
_symmetry.space_group_name_H-M   'P 1'
#
loop_
_entity.id
_entity.type
_entity.pdbx_description
1 polymer ?
#
loop_
_entity_poly.entity_id
_entity_poly.type
_entity_poly.pdbx_seq_one_letter_code
_entity_poly.pdbx_strand_id
1 'polypeptide(L)'
;MAGILIFILQFLVLGVVIFGVFTLLRKFVFSKVKINKWIPLAIAIVLFIIQFFVQRINGYAGLALTVFVLIFFMWFLDVHQGIGPSGKPKGKQIEIRSKAKPNRAKQFYKDKEDKK
;
A
#
# COMPACT_ATOMS: atom_id res chain seq x y z
N MET A 1 -38.00 6.57 0.12
CA MET A 1 -36.95 6.96 1.09
C MET A 1 -36.35 5.77 1.85
N ALA A 2 -37.13 4.87 2.46
CA ALA A 2 -36.62 3.72 3.22
C ALA A 2 -35.74 2.74 2.40
N GLY A 3 -36.06 2.50 1.13
CA GLY A 3 -35.27 1.61 0.26
C GLY A 3 -33.83 2.09 0.04
N ILE A 4 -33.62 3.40 -0.15
CA ILE A 4 -32.28 3.99 -0.37
C ILE A 4 -31.41 3.81 0.88
N LEU A 5 -32.00 3.99 2.07
CA LEU A 5 -31.34 3.74 3.36
C LEU A 5 -30.88 2.29 3.50
N ILE A 6 -31.73 1.33 3.11
CA ILE A 6 -31.40 -0.10 3.14
C ILE A 6 -30.28 -0.44 2.15
N PHE A 7 -30.31 0.13 0.93
CA PHE A 7 -29.23 -0.05 -0.05
C PHE A 7 -27.89 0.49 0.45
N ILE A 8 -27.88 1.69 1.06
CA ILE A 8 -26.67 2.28 1.65
C ILE A 8 -26.12 1.39 2.76
N LEU A 9 -27.00 0.91 3.65
CA LEU A 9 -26.61 0.02 4.75
C LEU A 9 -26.02 -1.29 4.22
N GLN A 10 -26.63 -1.90 3.20
CA GLN A 10 -26.15 -3.13 2.59
C GLN A 10 -24.78 -2.94 1.91
N PHE A 11 -24.55 -1.81 1.26
CA PHE A 11 -23.26 -1.47 0.67
C PHE A 11 -22.17 -1.28 1.73
N LEU A 12 -22.51 -0.62 2.85
CA LEU A 12 -21.61 -0.47 4.00
C LEU A 12 -21.22 -1.82 4.59
N VAL A 13 -22.19 -2.70 4.84
CA VAL A 13 -21.93 -4.06 5.36
C VAL A 13 -21.02 -4.84 4.41
N LEU A 14 -21.31 -4.82 3.11
CA LEU A 14 -20.50 -5.50 2.10
C LEU A 14 -19.07 -4.92 2.04
N GLY A 15 -18.91 -3.61 2.15
CA GLY A 15 -17.61 -2.95 2.26
C GLY A 15 -16.80 -3.40 3.47
N VAL A 16 -17.44 -3.50 4.64
CA VAL A 16 -16.80 -4.01 5.88
C VAL A 16 -16.36 -5.46 5.70
N VAL A 17 -17.18 -6.31 5.08
CA VAL A 17 -16.85 -7.72 4.81
C VAL A 17 -15.64 -7.81 3.87
N ILE A 18 -15.63 -7.06 2.76
CA ILE A 18 -14.50 -7.03 1.82
C ILE A 18 -13.22 -6.55 2.52
N PHE A 19 -13.32 -5.50 3.34
CA PHE A 19 -12.18 -5.00 4.10
C PHE A 19 -11.65 -6.04 5.09
N GLY A 20 -12.54 -6.72 5.82
CA GLY A 20 -12.19 -7.83 6.70
C GLY A 20 -11.45 -8.95 5.97
N VAL A 21 -12.00 -9.42 4.86
CA VAL A 21 -11.37 -10.44 4.00
C VAL A 21 -10.02 -9.98 3.48
N PHE A 22 -9.90 -8.71 3.05
CA PHE A 22 -8.63 -8.14 2.61
C PHE A 22 -7.59 -8.12 3.73
N THR A 23 -7.95 -7.74 4.96
CA THR A 23 -6.99 -7.74 6.09
C THR A 23 -6.49 -9.15 6.41
N LEU A 24 -7.34 -10.17 6.27
CA LEU A 24 -6.96 -11.58 6.43
C LEU A 24 -6.00 -12.00 5.31
N LEU A 25 -6.36 -11.77 4.04
CA LEU A 25 -5.50 -12.04 2.88
C LEU A 25 -4.15 -11.33 2.99
N ARG A 26 -4.15 -10.11 3.51
CA ARG A 26 -2.94 -9.34 3.76
C ARG A 26 -2.02 -10.02 4.77
N LYS A 27 -2.59 -10.51 5.88
CA LYS A 27 -1.84 -11.21 6.92
C LYS A 27 -1.28 -12.55 6.42
N PHE A 28 -2.07 -13.34 5.69
CA PHE A 28 -1.70 -14.70 5.30
C PHE A 28 -0.89 -14.78 4.00
N VAL A 29 -1.32 -14.06 2.95
CA VAL A 29 -0.75 -14.17 1.61
C VAL A 29 0.22 -13.02 1.35
N PHE A 30 -0.24 -11.77 1.48
CA PHE A 30 0.55 -10.62 1.05
C PHE A 30 1.75 -10.30 1.95
N SER A 31 1.72 -10.72 3.22
CA SER A 31 2.85 -10.53 4.15
C SER A 31 4.08 -11.38 3.79
N LYS A 32 3.87 -12.51 3.12
CA LYS A 32 4.93 -13.47 2.77
C LYS A 32 5.54 -13.19 1.40
N VAL A 33 4.84 -12.45 0.56
CA VAL A 33 5.15 -12.32 -0.86
C VAL A 33 5.87 -10.98 -1.10
N LYS A 34 7.20 -11.02 -1.26
CA LYS A 34 8.01 -9.87 -1.66
C LYS A 34 7.98 -9.71 -3.18
N ILE A 35 6.95 -9.03 -3.68
CA ILE A 35 6.68 -8.88 -5.11
C ILE A 35 6.98 -7.44 -5.58
N ASN A 36 7.40 -7.30 -6.84
CA ASN A 36 7.51 -6.01 -7.52
C ASN A 36 6.14 -5.32 -7.65
N LYS A 37 6.09 -3.98 -7.50
CA LYS A 37 4.85 -3.18 -7.50
C LYS A 37 3.97 -3.37 -8.75
N TRP A 38 4.54 -3.79 -9.86
CA TRP A 38 3.83 -3.96 -11.13
C TRP A 38 3.06 -5.28 -11.25
N ILE A 39 3.36 -6.28 -10.43
CA ILE A 39 2.70 -7.60 -10.53
C ILE A 39 1.24 -7.55 -10.05
N PRO A 40 0.91 -6.98 -8.86
CA PRO A 40 -0.48 -6.85 -8.43
C PRO A 40 -1.30 -5.98 -9.40
N LEU A 41 -0.67 -4.95 -9.98
CA LEU A 41 -1.29 -4.09 -10.98
C LEU A 41 -1.64 -4.87 -12.26
N ALA A 42 -0.71 -5.66 -12.79
CA ALA A 42 -0.93 -6.45 -13.99
C ALA A 42 -2.07 -7.45 -13.80
N ILE A 43 -2.13 -8.12 -12.65
CA ILE A 43 -3.22 -9.05 -12.31
C ILE A 43 -4.56 -8.31 -12.26
N ALA A 44 -4.61 -7.14 -11.61
CA ALA A 44 -5.83 -6.34 -11.52
C ALA A 44 -6.34 -5.91 -12.91
N ILE A 45 -5.44 -5.46 -13.80
CA ILE A 45 -5.80 -5.05 -15.17
C ILE A 45 -6.33 -6.24 -15.99
N VAL A 46 -5.64 -7.39 -15.94
CA VAL A 46 -6.07 -8.59 -16.66
C VAL A 46 -7.44 -9.06 -16.18
N LEU A 47 -7.65 -9.13 -14.86
CA LEU A 47 -8.95 -9.51 -14.28
C LEU A 47 -10.05 -8.51 -14.65
N PHE A 48 -9.74 -7.22 -14.68
CA PHE A 48 -10.69 -6.18 -15.06
C PHE A 48 -11.11 -6.31 -16.53
N ILE A 49 -10.19 -6.62 -17.44
CA ILE A 49 -10.52 -6.88 -18.84
C ILE A 49 -11.41 -8.12 -18.95
N ILE A 50 -11.06 -9.21 -18.26
CA ILE A 50 -11.83 -10.46 -18.26
C ILE A 50 -13.25 -10.24 -17.72
N GLN A 51 -13.41 -9.37 -16.72
CA GLN A 51 -14.71 -9.06 -16.13
C GLN A 51 -15.75 -8.59 -17.16
N PHE A 52 -15.37 -7.78 -18.15
CA PHE A 52 -16.30 -7.30 -19.18
C PHE A 52 -16.90 -8.43 -20.02
N PHE A 53 -16.19 -9.54 -20.19
CA PHE A 53 -16.66 -10.70 -20.94
C PHE A 53 -17.49 -11.63 -20.05
N VAL A 54 -17.05 -11.87 -18.81
CA VAL A 54 -17.71 -12.81 -17.87
C VAL A 54 -19.04 -12.28 -17.34
N GLN A 55 -19.16 -10.97 -17.14
CA GLN A 55 -20.38 -10.34 -16.62
C GLN A 55 -21.60 -10.53 -17.54
N ARG A 56 -21.38 -10.73 -18.85
CA ARG A 56 -22.47 -11.01 -19.80
C ARG A 56 -23.04 -12.43 -19.69
N ILE A 57 -22.26 -13.37 -19.18
CA ILE A 57 -22.61 -14.80 -19.16
C ILE A 57 -23.22 -15.16 -17.80
N ASN A 58 -22.67 -14.66 -16.70
CA ASN A 58 -23.15 -14.98 -15.37
C ASN A 58 -22.94 -13.81 -14.39
N GLY A 59 -24.03 -13.21 -13.94
CA GLY A 59 -24.01 -12.03 -13.05
C GLY A 59 -23.33 -12.30 -11.70
N TYR A 60 -23.47 -13.51 -11.15
CA TYR A 60 -22.81 -13.89 -9.90
C TYR A 60 -21.30 -14.05 -10.07
N ALA A 61 -20.87 -14.63 -11.19
CA ALA A 61 -19.44 -14.74 -11.53
C ALA A 61 -18.81 -13.36 -11.77
N GLY A 62 -19.54 -12.46 -12.43
CA GLY A 62 -19.12 -11.07 -12.63
C GLY A 62 -18.95 -10.30 -11.31
N LEU A 63 -19.88 -10.47 -10.36
CA LEU A 63 -19.76 -9.88 -9.02
C LEU A 63 -18.55 -10.41 -8.27
N ALA A 64 -18.31 -11.73 -8.28
CA ALA A 64 -17.13 -12.32 -7.66
C ALA A 64 -15.83 -11.77 -8.28
N LEU A 65 -15.77 -11.68 -9.61
CA LEU A 65 -14.63 -11.09 -10.33
C LEU A 65 -14.39 -9.64 -9.93
N THR A 66 -15.47 -8.86 -9.77
CA THR A 66 -15.37 -7.46 -9.30
C THR A 66 -14.71 -7.38 -7.92
N VAL A 67 -15.13 -8.25 -6.99
CA VAL A 67 -14.54 -8.31 -5.64
C VAL A 67 -13.06 -8.69 -5.71
N PHE A 68 -12.69 -9.65 -6.55
CA PHE A 68 -11.28 -10.01 -6.76
C PHE A 68 -10.46 -8.84 -7.32
N VAL A 69 -10.97 -8.13 -8.34
CA VAL A 69 -10.30 -6.95 -8.91
C VAL A 69 -10.06 -5.90 -7.84
N LEU A 70 -11.08 -5.60 -7.01
CA LEU A 70 -10.96 -4.64 -5.90
C LEU A 70 -9.91 -5.07 -4.87
N ILE A 71 -9.86 -6.36 -4.51
CA ILE A 71 -8.85 -6.91 -3.58
C ILE A 71 -7.43 -6.76 -4.15
N PHE A 72 -7.21 -7.15 -5.41
CA PHE A 72 -5.89 -7.03 -6.05
C PHE A 72 -5.48 -5.56 -6.23
N PHE A 73 -6.43 -4.68 -6.53
CA PHE A 73 -6.18 -3.25 -6.63
C PHE A 73 -5.85 -2.62 -5.27
N MET A 74 -6.56 -3.00 -4.22
CA MET A 74 -6.27 -2.56 -2.85
C MET A 74 -4.90 -3.06 -2.38
N TRP A 75 -4.50 -4.26 -2.79
CA TRP A 75 -3.16 -4.78 -2.56
C TRP A 75 -2.09 -3.99 -3.32
N PHE A 76 -2.34 -3.63 -4.58
CA PHE A 76 -1.45 -2.75 -5.34
C PHE A 76 -1.22 -1.42 -4.63
N LEU A 77 -2.28 -0.79 -4.10
CA LEU A 77 -2.18 0.46 -3.34
C LEU A 77 -1.33 0.30 -2.08
N ASP A 78 -1.51 -0.79 -1.32
CA ASP A 78 -0.71 -1.09 -0.13
C ASP A 78 0.79 -1.22 -0.46
N VAL A 79 1.12 -1.93 -1.55
CA VAL A 79 2.50 -2.07 -2.05
C VAL A 79 3.06 -0.73 -2.55
N HIS A 80 2.26 0.07 -3.25
CA HIS A 80 2.67 1.36 -3.80
C HIS A 80 2.94 2.40 -2.71
N GLN A 81 2.11 2.43 -1.66
CA GLN A 81 2.29 3.34 -0.52
C GLN A 81 3.47 2.95 0.38
N GLY A 82 4.13 1.81 0.13
CA GLY A 82 5.26 1.34 0.92
C GLY A 82 4.89 1.02 2.36
N ILE A 83 3.59 0.86 2.63
CA ILE A 83 3.05 0.37 3.90
C ILE A 83 3.32 -1.12 3.89
N GLY A 84 4.51 -1.51 4.34
CA GLY A 84 4.86 -2.92 4.48
C GLY A 84 3.89 -3.65 5.42
N PRO A 85 4.05 -4.98 5.59
CA PRO A 85 3.19 -5.83 6.43
C PRO A 85 2.98 -5.31 7.87
N SER A 86 3.84 -4.41 8.32
CA SER A 86 3.89 -3.80 9.64
C SER A 86 3.28 -2.39 9.74
N GLY A 87 2.60 -1.87 8.71
CA GLY A 87 1.83 -0.62 8.81
C GLY A 87 2.65 0.67 8.96
N LYS A 88 3.99 0.56 9.00
CA LYS A 88 4.89 1.71 9.14
C LYS A 88 5.42 2.05 7.74
N PRO A 89 5.32 3.32 7.29
CA PRO A 89 6.08 3.75 6.13
C PRO A 89 7.54 3.40 6.42
N LYS A 90 8.24 2.82 5.44
CA LYS A 90 9.69 2.64 5.54
C LYS A 90 10.29 4.02 5.69
N GLY A 91 10.47 4.46 6.94
CA GLY A 91 11.19 5.69 7.25
C GLY A 91 12.53 5.60 6.54
N LYS A 92 12.95 6.69 5.88
CA LYS A 92 14.26 6.77 5.25
C LYS A 92 15.27 6.19 6.24
N GLN A 93 15.95 5.12 5.84
CA GLN A 93 17.01 4.53 6.64
C GLN A 93 17.99 5.67 6.89
N ILE A 94 17.99 6.22 8.11
CA ILE A 94 18.96 7.22 8.52
C ILE A 94 20.25 6.42 8.58
N GLU A 95 21.02 6.45 7.48
CA GLU A 95 22.41 6.01 7.52
C GLU A 95 23.07 6.87 8.59
N ILE A 96 23.28 6.29 9.77
CA ILE A 96 24.13 6.87 10.80
C ILE A 96 25.55 6.74 10.25
N ARG A 97 25.88 7.62 9.31
CA ARG A 97 27.28 7.84 8.94
C ARG A 97 27.93 8.40 10.19
N SER A 98 29.08 7.85 10.56
CA SER A 98 29.90 8.40 11.61
C SER A 98 30.09 9.89 11.29
N LYS A 99 29.46 10.78 12.07
CA LYS A 99 29.72 12.21 11.91
C LYS A 99 31.21 12.39 12.12
N ALA A 100 31.89 13.06 11.19
CA ALA A 100 33.31 13.31 11.30
C ALA A 100 33.59 13.96 12.65
N LYS A 101 34.65 13.50 13.33
CA LYS A 101 35.11 14.12 14.57
C LYS A 101 35.25 15.63 14.32
N PRO A 102 34.61 16.50 15.13
CA PRO A 102 34.70 17.94 14.92
C PRO A 102 36.18 18.33 14.93
N ASN A 103 36.63 18.99 13.87
CA ASN A 103 38.03 19.38 13.70
C ASN A 103 38.35 20.57 14.62
N ARG A 104 38.50 20.28 15.92
CA ARG A 104 38.75 21.25 17.00
C ARG A 104 40.02 22.07 16.78
N ALA A 105 40.99 21.51 16.05
CA ALA A 105 42.30 22.14 15.84
C ALA A 105 42.25 23.42 15.00
N LYS A 106 41.29 23.58 14.08
CA LYS A 106 41.23 24.76 13.19
C LYS A 106 40.73 26.03 13.86
N GLN A 107 40.06 25.93 15.02
CA GLN A 107 39.57 27.11 15.74
C GLN A 107 40.72 27.90 16.41
N PHE A 108 41.75 27.20 16.89
CA PHE A 108 42.90 27.83 17.55
C PHE A 108 43.78 28.67 16.62
N TYR A 109 43.74 28.41 15.30
CA TYR A 109 44.51 29.19 14.33
C TYR A 109 43.78 30.47 13.90
N LYS A 110 42.45 30.43 13.76
CA LYS A 110 41.64 31.63 13.48
C LYS A 110 41.73 32.67 14.60
N ASP A 111 41.64 32.25 15.86
CA ASP A 111 41.76 33.14 17.03
C ASP A 111 43.13 33.84 17.14
N LYS A 112 44.18 33.33 16.46
CA LYS A 112 45.51 33.96 16.43
C LYS A 112 45.69 34.92 15.26
N GLU A 113 44.95 34.73 14.17
CA GLU A 113 45.01 35.57 12.98
C GLU A 113 44.15 36.84 13.17
N ASP A 114 43.00 36.71 13.85
CA ASP A 114 42.11 37.83 14.22
C ASP A 114 42.67 38.72 15.36
N LYS A 115 43.79 38.31 15.98
CA LYS A 115 44.48 39.04 17.07
C LYS A 115 45.80 39.69 16.64
N LYS A 116 46.12 39.69 15.35
CA LYS A 116 47.21 40.48 14.76
C LYS A 116 46.66 41.70 14.04
#